data_AF-A0A538Q8V7-F1
#
_entry.id   AF-A0A538Q8V7-F1
#
_cell.length_a   1.000
_cell.length_b   1.000
_cell.length_c   1.000
_cell.angle_alpha   90.00
_cell.angle_beta   90.00
_cell.angle_gamma   90.00
#
_symmetry.space_group_name_H-M   'P 1'
#
loop_
_entity.id
_entity.type
_entity.pdbx_description
1 polymer ?
#
loop_
_entity_poly.entity_id
_entity_poly.type
_entity_poly.pdbx_seq_one_letter_code
_entity_poly.pdbx_strand_id
1 'polypeptide(L)'
;MVSFAANTPHGWTVIIDHAPRKLATYYTHLSALLVAAKDKVSAGTPIGIIGADPLDGQRVVHLHFETWRGGASDRFDPQPFMRATWEHLPDPGDQPVLVARNVRSPSSRVPVRAHTRSWPRHGR
;
A
#
# COMPACT_ATOMS: atom_id res chain seq x y z
N MET A 1 9.73 13.28 0.06
CA MET A 1 10.66 12.94 1.16
C MET A 1 9.84 12.50 2.36
N VAL A 2 10.31 11.52 3.12
CA VAL A 2 9.65 11.10 4.36
C VAL A 2 9.84 12.19 5.41
N SER A 3 8.78 12.89 5.79
CA SER A 3 8.81 13.96 6.80
C SER A 3 8.59 13.44 8.21
N PHE A 4 7.94 12.28 8.35
CA PHE A 4 7.69 11.60 9.62
C PHE A 4 7.68 10.09 9.42
N ALA A 5 8.33 9.35 10.33
CA ALA A 5 8.27 7.89 10.40
C ALA A 5 8.51 7.45 11.85
N ALA A 6 7.44 7.10 12.57
CA ALA A 6 7.53 6.69 13.97
C ALA A 6 6.29 5.90 14.41
N ASN A 7 6.37 5.31 15.61
CA ASN A 7 5.23 4.65 16.24
C ASN A 7 4.33 5.71 16.88
N THR A 8 3.02 5.58 16.68
CA THR A 8 1.99 6.42 17.27
C THR A 8 0.97 5.52 17.98
N PRO A 9 0.03 6.07 18.77
CA PRO A 9 -1.08 5.29 19.33
C PRO A 9 -1.90 4.53 18.28
N HIS A 10 -1.85 4.93 17.00
CA HIS A 10 -2.54 4.29 15.89
C HIS A 10 -1.66 3.33 15.08
N GLY A 11 -0.49 2.95 15.60
CA GLY A 11 0.46 2.04 14.96
C GLY A 11 1.64 2.77 14.34
N TRP A 12 2.44 2.08 13.54
CA TRP A 12 3.51 2.75 12.80
C TRP A 12 2.91 3.68 11.74
N THR A 13 3.46 4.88 11.67
CA THR A 13 2.91 5.96 10.86
C THR A 13 4.01 6.60 10.02
N VAL A 14 3.69 6.88 8.75
CA VAL A 14 4.57 7.55 7.80
C VAL A 14 3.86 8.76 7.20
N ILE A 15 4.56 9.89 7.12
CA ILE A 15 4.14 11.05 6.33
C ILE A 15 5.18 11.28 5.24
N ILE A 16 4.72 11.39 4.01
CA ILE A 16 5.56 11.77 2.86
C ILE A 16 5.13 13.15 2.41
N ASP A 17 6.08 14.09 2.39
CA ASP A 17 5.97 15.39 1.75
C ASP A 17 6.37 15.29 0.27
N HIS A 18 5.50 15.74 -0.63
CA HIS A 18 5.68 15.72 -2.09
C HIS A 18 6.10 17.09 -2.65
N ALA A 19 6.87 17.87 -1.89
CA ALA A 19 7.51 19.10 -2.32
C ALA A 19 8.15 18.99 -3.73
N PRO A 20 8.09 20.04 -4.57
CA PRO A 20 7.61 21.39 -4.25
C PRO A 20 6.07 21.54 -4.30
N ARG A 21 5.32 20.47 -4.58
CA ARG A 21 3.86 20.52 -4.53
C ARG A 21 3.44 20.64 -3.07
N LYS A 22 2.43 21.47 -2.77
CA LYS A 22 1.79 21.52 -1.44
C LYS A 22 0.91 20.28 -1.25
N LEU A 23 1.52 19.11 -1.24
CA LEU A 23 0.85 17.81 -1.15
C LEU A 23 1.63 16.94 -0.17
N ALA A 24 0.92 16.34 0.78
CA ALA A 24 1.46 15.30 1.64
C ALA A 24 0.52 14.08 1.62
N THR A 25 1.09 12.92 1.90
CA THR A 25 0.33 11.68 2.10
C THR A 25 0.66 11.07 3.45
N TYR A 26 -0.35 10.60 4.15
CA TYR A 26 -0.28 10.02 5.48
C TYR A 26 -0.69 8.55 5.42
N TYR A 27 0.08 7.69 6.07
CA TYR A 27 -0.11 6.25 6.13
C TYR A 27 0.00 5.82 7.59
N THR A 28 -1.01 5.14 8.13
CA THR A 28 -0.97 4.63 9.51
C THR A 28 -1.56 3.23 9.61
N HIS A 29 -1.62 2.69 10.83
CA HIS A 29 -1.94 1.30 11.14
C HIS A 29 -0.91 0.31 10.58
N LEU A 30 0.31 0.77 10.29
CA LEU A 30 1.37 -0.10 9.80
C LEU A 30 1.87 -0.99 10.94
N SER A 31 2.17 -2.25 10.62
CA SER A 31 2.77 -3.21 11.54
C SER A 31 4.29 -3.09 11.59
N ALA A 32 4.91 -2.56 10.54
CA ALA A 32 6.35 -2.29 10.46
C ALA A 32 6.65 -1.11 9.53
N LEU A 33 7.74 -0.40 9.81
CA LEU A 33 8.33 0.60 8.92
C LEU A 33 9.42 -0.02 8.04
N LEU A 34 9.49 0.42 6.78
CA LEU A 34 10.59 0.09 5.86
C LEU A 34 11.41 1.32 5.47
N VAL A 35 11.07 2.49 6.03
CA VAL A 35 11.74 3.78 5.82
C VAL A 35 11.90 4.52 7.13
N ALA A 36 12.83 5.47 7.16
CA ALA A 36 13.05 6.41 8.24
C ALA A 36 12.74 7.85 7.81
N ALA A 37 12.59 8.74 8.79
CA ALA A 37 12.47 10.17 8.52
C ALA A 37 13.69 10.67 7.73
N LYS A 38 13.44 11.57 6.77
CA LYS A 38 14.38 12.14 5.79
C LYS A 38 14.74 11.24 4.62
N ASP A 39 14.25 10.00 4.56
CA ASP A 39 14.45 9.15 3.40
C ASP A 39 13.82 9.76 2.14
N LYS A 40 14.51 9.61 1.02
CA LYS A 40 13.97 9.92 -0.31
C LYS A 40 13.36 8.66 -0.89
N VAL A 41 12.09 8.77 -1.27
CA VAL A 41 11.32 7.67 -1.85
C VAL A 41 10.73 8.13 -3.18
N SER A 42 10.59 7.19 -4.10
CA SER A 42 9.87 7.38 -5.37
C SER A 42 8.51 6.69 -5.31
N ALA A 43 7.57 7.07 -6.18
CA ALA A 43 6.30 6.36 -6.31
C ALA A 43 6.54 4.85 -6.50
N GLY A 44 5.83 4.03 -5.73
CA GLY A 44 5.99 2.56 -5.73
C GLY A 44 7.06 2.02 -4.77
N THR A 45 7.84 2.88 -4.09
CA THR A 45 8.78 2.43 -3.04
C THR A 45 7.99 1.89 -1.85
N PRO A 46 8.24 0.64 -1.39
CA PRO A 46 7.64 0.14 -0.16
C PRO A 46 8.08 0.97 1.05
N ILE A 47 7.12 1.43 1.87
CA ILE A 47 7.38 2.28 3.05
C ILE A 47 7.03 1.60 4.38
N GLY A 48 6.28 0.50 4.33
CA GLY A 48 5.83 -0.21 5.51
C GLY A 48 5.00 -1.44 5.14
N ILE A 49 4.66 -2.22 6.15
CA ILE A 49 3.76 -3.37 6.05
C ILE A 49 2.43 -3.01 6.70
N ILE A 50 1.31 -3.30 6.03
CA ILE A 50 -0.03 -3.05 6.57
C ILE A 50 -0.24 -3.81 7.89
N GLY A 51 -1.04 -3.25 8.77
CA GLY A 51 -1.40 -3.84 10.06
C GLY A 51 -2.85 -3.50 10.37
N ALA A 52 -3.20 -3.52 11.66
CA ALA A 52 -4.50 -3.10 12.15
C ALA A 52 -4.34 -1.86 13.04
N ASP A 53 -5.42 -1.10 13.22
CA ASP A 53 -5.43 -0.05 14.24
C ASP A 53 -5.23 -0.69 15.63
N PRO A 54 -4.19 -0.31 16.40
CA PRO A 54 -4.00 -0.80 17.75
C PRO A 54 -5.18 -0.53 18.69
N LEU A 55 -6.01 0.47 18.37
CA LEU A 55 -7.21 0.83 19.13
C LEU A 55 -8.45 0.03 18.68
N ASP A 56 -8.40 -0.68 17.55
CA ASP A 56 -9.47 -1.56 17.11
C ASP A 56 -9.39 -2.93 17.79
N GLY A 57 -10.37 -3.22 18.66
CA GLY A 57 -10.47 -4.51 19.36
C GLY A 57 -10.67 -5.71 18.43
N GLN A 58 -11.19 -5.51 17.21
CA GLN A 58 -11.34 -6.57 16.21
C GLN A 58 -10.04 -6.82 15.41
N ARG A 59 -9.07 -5.90 15.49
CA ARG A 59 -7.79 -5.96 14.78
C ARG A 59 -7.96 -6.22 13.29
N VAL A 60 -8.93 -5.55 12.65
CA VAL A 60 -9.13 -5.67 11.20
C VAL A 60 -7.91 -5.08 10.50
N VAL A 61 -7.22 -5.88 9.69
CA VAL A 61 -6.03 -5.43 8.97
C VAL A 61 -6.43 -4.53 7.81
N HIS A 62 -6.01 -3.28 7.87
CA HIS A 62 -6.28 -2.28 6.84
C HIS A 62 -5.22 -1.15 6.88
N LEU A 63 -5.13 -0.41 5.78
CA LEU A 63 -4.33 0.81 5.72
C LEU A 63 -5.27 2.02 5.88
N HIS A 64 -4.98 2.89 6.84
CA HIS A 64 -5.55 4.23 6.85
C HIS A 64 -4.64 5.16 6.06
N PHE A 65 -5.20 5.74 5.00
CA PHE A 65 -4.51 6.57 4.03
C PHE A 65 -5.19 7.92 3.89
N GLU A 66 -4.42 9.00 3.96
CA GLU A 66 -4.94 10.35 3.72
C GLU A 66 -4.07 11.13 2.73
N THR A 67 -4.71 12.08 2.04
CA THR A 67 -4.07 13.09 1.20
C THR A 67 -4.32 14.48 1.76
N TRP A 68 -3.25 15.28 1.87
CA TRP A 68 -3.26 16.60 2.49
C TRP A 68 -2.76 17.67 1.53
N ARG A 69 -3.40 18.84 1.50
CA ARG A 69 -2.84 20.05 0.87
C ARG A 69 -2.00 20.78 1.90
N GLY A 70 -0.70 20.49 1.90
CA GLY A 70 0.23 20.97 2.92
C GLY A 70 0.19 20.10 4.18
N GLY A 71 -0.77 20.34 5.08
CA GLY A 71 -0.82 19.69 6.40
C GLY A 71 -2.17 19.04 6.74
N ALA A 72 -2.22 18.33 7.87
CA ALA A 72 -3.37 17.54 8.31
C ALA A 72 -4.70 18.32 8.47
N SER A 73 -4.64 19.65 8.58
CA SER A 73 -5.81 20.51 8.63
C SER A 73 -6.52 20.71 7.29
N ASP A 74 -5.86 20.46 6.16
CA ASP A 74 -6.43 20.54 4.80
C ASP A 74 -6.34 19.17 4.12
N ARG A 75 -6.95 18.18 4.76
CA ARG A 75 -7.12 16.82 4.21
C ARG A 75 -8.28 16.81 3.21
N PHE A 76 -8.14 16.05 2.13
CA PHE A 76 -9.16 15.92 1.09
C PHE A 76 -9.32 14.45 0.70
N ASP A 77 -10.47 14.11 0.11
CA ASP A 77 -10.77 12.74 -0.34
C ASP A 77 -9.77 12.28 -1.41
N PRO A 78 -8.99 11.20 -1.18
CA PRO A 78 -8.07 10.68 -2.17
C PRO A 78 -8.77 9.96 -3.34
N GLN A 79 -10.00 9.47 -3.14
CA GLN A 79 -10.68 8.58 -4.08
C GLN A 79 -10.83 9.17 -5.50
N PRO A 80 -11.16 10.46 -5.71
CA PRO A 80 -11.26 11.02 -7.05
C PRO A 80 -9.95 10.92 -7.84
N PHE A 81 -8.81 11.11 -7.17
CA PHE A 81 -7.49 11.02 -7.81
C PHE A 81 -7.12 9.57 -8.09
N MET A 82 -7.40 8.67 -7.15
CA MET A 82 -7.19 7.22 -7.33
C MET A 82 -7.94 6.72 -8.57
N ARG A 83 -9.24 7.03 -8.68
CA ARG A 83 -10.07 6.58 -9.81
C ARG A 83 -9.64 7.19 -11.15
N ALA A 84 -9.21 8.44 -11.15
CA ALA A 84 -8.86 9.14 -12.38
C ALA A 84 -7.45 8.80 -12.90
N THR A 85 -6.53 8.40 -12.01
CA THR A 85 -5.10 8.30 -12.36
C THR A 85 -4.50 6.92 -12.15
N TRP A 86 -5.14 6.05 -11.36
CA TRP A 86 -4.59 4.73 -11.12
C TRP A 86 -5.06 3.78 -12.22
N GLU A 87 -4.10 3.29 -12.98
CA GLU A 87 -4.32 2.09 -13.78
C GLU A 87 -4.59 0.95 -12.81
N HIS A 88 -5.78 0.35 -12.93
CA HIS A 88 -6.07 -0.89 -12.23
C HIS A 88 -5.15 -1.97 -12.79
N LEU A 89 -4.06 -2.25 -12.08
CA LEU A 89 -3.23 -3.40 -12.37
C LEU A 89 -4.01 -4.65 -11.94
N PRO A 90 -4.36 -5.56 -12.87
CA PRO A 90 -5.00 -6.79 -12.48
C PRO A 90 -4.09 -7.55 -11.52
N ASP A 91 -4.71 -8.25 -10.58
CA ASP A 91 -4.00 -9.12 -9.65
C ASP A 91 -3.03 -10.02 -10.44
N PRO A 92 -1.85 -10.38 -9.90
CA PRO A 92 -0.91 -11.24 -10.60
C PRO A 92 -1.50 -12.57 -11.10
N GLY A 93 -2.61 -13.02 -10.50
CA GLY A 93 -3.37 -14.20 -10.93
C GLY A 93 -4.37 -13.96 -12.08
N ASP A 94 -4.72 -12.69 -12.36
CA ASP A 94 -5.69 -12.28 -13.38
C ASP A 94 -5.02 -11.77 -14.67
N GLN A 95 -3.69 -11.68 -14.70
CA GLN A 95 -2.94 -11.31 -15.90
C GLN A 95 -2.77 -12.54 -16.81
N PRO A 96 -3.07 -12.47 -18.13
CA PRO A 96 -2.62 -13.50 -19.06
C PRO A 96 -1.10 -13.46 -19.07
N VAL A 97 -0.46 -14.51 -18.55
CA VAL A 97 0.98 -14.70 -18.35
C VAL A 97 1.83 -13.82 -19.28
N LEU A 98 2.17 -12.61 -18.83
CA LEU A 98 3.19 -11.79 -19.47
C LEU A 98 4.52 -12.46 -19.14
N VAL A 99 4.97 -13.30 -20.08
CA VAL A 99 6.30 -13.91 -20.09
C VAL A 99 7.32 -12.82 -19.81
N ALA A 100 7.91 -12.86 -18.61
CA ALA A 100 8.97 -11.94 -18.20
C ALA A 100 10.11 -12.02 -19.22
N ARG A 101 10.29 -10.96 -20.00
CA ARG A 101 11.36 -10.82 -21.00
C ARG A 101 12.77 -10.63 -20.40
N ASN A 102 12.99 -10.88 -19.11
CA ASN A 102 14.31 -10.76 -18.48
C ASN A 102 14.59 -11.84 -17.42
N VAL A 103 14.37 -13.12 -17.76
CA VAL A 103 14.88 -14.24 -16.95
C VAL A 103 16.13 -14.81 -17.61
N ARG A 104 17.29 -14.41 -17.10
CA ARG A 104 18.50 -15.24 -17.21
C ARG A 104 18.30 -16.43 -16.26
N SER A 105 17.88 -17.56 -16.84
CA SER A 105 17.76 -18.86 -16.17
C SER A 105 19.11 -19.30 -15.59
N PRO A 106 19.14 -20.08 -14.47
CA PRO A 106 18.82 -21.50 -14.55
C PRO A 106 17.94 -22.08 -13.43
N SER A 107 16.99 -22.93 -13.86
CA SER A 107 16.64 -24.22 -13.27
C SER A 107 16.39 -24.35 -11.76
N SER A 108 15.11 -24.27 -11.36
CA SER A 108 14.43 -25.40 -10.69
C SER A 108 12.91 -25.19 -10.74
N ARG A 109 12.16 -26.16 -11.28
CA ARG A 109 10.70 -26.14 -11.23
C ARG A 109 10.27 -26.83 -9.94
N VAL A 110 9.71 -26.07 -9.00
CA VAL A 110 8.94 -26.61 -7.88
C VAL A 110 7.46 -26.62 -8.30
N PRO A 111 6.76 -27.77 -8.30
CA PRO A 111 5.34 -27.78 -8.61
C PRO A 111 4.54 -27.19 -7.45
N VAL A 112 3.96 -26.00 -7.65
CA VAL A 112 2.99 -25.44 -6.70
C VAL A 112 1.61 -26.02 -7.03
N ARG A 113 1.02 -26.73 -6.07
CA ARG A 113 -0.30 -27.33 -6.18
C ARG A 113 -1.35 -26.21 -6.10
N ALA A 114 -2.07 -25.98 -7.18
CA ALA A 114 -3.15 -25.00 -7.20
C ALA A 114 -4.30 -25.46 -6.28
N HIS A 115 -4.61 -24.64 -5.27
CA HIS A 115 -5.81 -24.79 -4.45
C HIS A 115 -6.88 -23.84 -4.99
N THR A 116 -7.87 -24.36 -5.70
CA THR A 116 -9.05 -23.59 -6.12
C THR A 116 -10.01 -23.45 -4.95
N ARG A 117 -10.22 -22.22 -4.45
CA ARG A 117 -11.27 -21.92 -3.49
C ARG A 117 -12.52 -21.44 -4.26
N SER A 118 -13.58 -22.22 -4.23
CA SER A 118 -14.87 -21.83 -4.82
C SER A 118 -15.62 -20.86 -3.90
N TRP A 119 -16.00 -19.70 -4.42
CA TRP A 119 -16.86 -18.73 -3.71
C TRP A 119 -18.31 -19.25 -3.60
N PRO A 120 -19.03 -18.98 -2.50
CA PRO A 120 -20.43 -19.38 -2.37
C PRO A 120 -21.31 -18.54 -3.30
N ARG A 121 -22.24 -19.19 -4.00
CA ARG A 121 -23.27 -18.51 -4.80
C ARG A 121 -24.31 -17.91 -3.85
N HIS A 122 -24.59 -16.62 -3.98
CA HIS A 122 -25.74 -15.99 -3.33
C HIS A 122 -27.04 -16.53 -3.95
N GLY A 123 -27.88 -17.12 -3.11
CA GLY A 123 -29.24 -17.56 -3.45
C GLY A 123 -30.18 -16.37 -3.60
N ARG A 124 -31.16 -16.53 -4.50
CA ARG A 124 -32.27 -15.59 -4.76
C ARG A 124 -33.24 -15.54 -3.59
#